data_AF-A0A2G5ZCP3-F1
#
_entry.id   AF-A0A2G5ZCP3-F1
#
_cell.length_a   1.000
_cell.length_b   1.000
_cell.length_c   1.000
_cell.angle_alpha   90.00
_cell.angle_beta   90.00
_cell.angle_gamma   90.00
#
_symmetry.space_group_name_H-M   'P 1'
#
loop_
_entity.id
_entity.type
_entity.pdbx_description
1 polymer ?
#
loop_
_entity_poly.entity_id
_entity_poly.type
_entity_poly.pdbx_seq_one_letter_code
_entity_poly.pdbx_strand_id
1 'polypeptide(L)' 'MDNSEELDQLKQQLEQVKQQDRILEEIEKRLYKIKENAEYASKYWLGREETRELERQIEEHKVAIESLQNYLS' A
#
# COMPACT_ATOMS: atom_id res chain seq x y z
N MET A 1 -5.61 40.97 -2.65
CA MET A 1 -4.95 39.65 -2.64
C MET A 1 -5.68 38.82 -3.65
N ASP A 2 -4.94 38.31 -4.61
CA ASP A 2 -5.45 37.92 -5.93
C ASP A 2 -6.08 36.52 -5.85
N ASN A 3 -7.40 36.43 -6.09
CA ASN A 3 -8.16 35.16 -6.07
C ASN A 3 -7.52 34.07 -6.96
N SER A 4 -6.71 34.46 -7.95
CA SER A 4 -5.99 33.52 -8.82
C SER A 4 -4.89 32.75 -8.10
N GLU A 5 -4.12 33.41 -7.21
CA GLU A 5 -3.03 32.76 -6.47
C GLU A 5 -3.58 31.74 -5.46
N GLU A 6 -4.67 32.09 -4.77
CA GLU A 6 -5.35 31.20 -3.83
C GLU A 6 -5.94 29.97 -4.54
N LEU A 7 -6.53 30.16 -5.72
CA LEU A 7 -7.04 29.07 -6.54
C LEU A 7 -5.93 28.11 -6.99
N ASP A 8 -4.76 28.63 -7.36
CA ASP A 8 -3.65 27.79 -7.81
C ASP A 8 -2.99 27.02 -6.66
N GLN A 9 -2.93 27.60 -5.45
CA GLN A 9 -2.54 26.89 -4.23
C GLN A 9 -3.50 25.74 -3.91
N LEU A 10 -4.82 25.98 -4.00
CA LEU A 10 -5.82 24.94 -3.77
C LEU A 10 -5.72 23.79 -4.79
N LYS A 11 -5.43 24.09 -6.06
CA LYS A 11 -5.19 23.05 -7.08
C LYS A 11 -3.96 22.21 -6.76
N GLN A 12 -2.88 22.82 -6.30
CA GLN A 12 -1.67 22.10 -5.90
C GLN A 12 -1.92 21.18 -4.70
N GLN A 13 -2.63 21.67 -3.68
CA GLN A 13 -3.03 20.86 -2.53
C GLN A 13 -3.92 19.68 -2.94
N LEU A 14 -4.89 19.92 -3.84
CA LEU A 14 -5.76 18.86 -4.35
C LEU A 14 -4.95 17.77 -5.08
N GLU A 15 -3.97 18.15 -5.90
CA GLU A 15 -3.14 17.18 -6.61
C GLU A 15 -2.26 16.37 -5.64
N GLN A 16 -1.72 16.99 -4.60
CA GLN A 16 -0.98 16.29 -3.55
C GLN A 16 -1.87 15.25 -2.84
N VAL A 17 -3.10 15.63 -2.45
CA VAL A 17 -4.03 14.72 -1.79
C VAL A 17 -4.42 13.56 -2.72
N LYS A 18 -4.64 13.81 -4.01
CA LYS A 18 -4.91 12.74 -4.99
C LYS A 18 -3.73 11.78 -5.16
N GLN A 19 -2.50 12.27 -5.08
CA GLN A 19 -1.31 11.43 -5.12
C GLN A 19 -1.21 10.55 -3.87
N GLN A 20 -1.47 11.13 -2.69
CA GLN A 20 -1.53 10.38 -1.43
C GLN A 20 -2.62 9.29 -1.46
N ASP A 21 -3.80 9.61 -1.96
CA ASP A 21 -4.92 8.66 -2.09
C ASP A 21 -4.56 7.44 -2.94
N ARG A 22 -3.89 7.66 -4.09
CA ARG A 22 -3.40 6.57 -4.95
C ARG A 22 -2.36 5.67 -4.27
N ILE A 23 -1.47 6.27 -3.47
CA ILE A 23 -0.46 5.51 -2.71
C ILE A 23 -1.16 4.67 -1.63
N LEU A 24 -2.13 5.23 -0.93
CA LEU A 24 -2.92 4.52 0.08
C LEU A 24 -3.71 3.35 -0.54
N GLU A 25 -4.30 3.54 -1.72
CA GLU A 25 -5.00 2.47 -2.45
C GLU A 25 -4.06 1.30 -2.78
N GLU A 26 -2.82 1.59 -3.19
CA GLU A 26 -1.82 0.55 -3.49
C GLU A 26 -1.35 -0.17 -2.21
N ILE A 27 -1.18 0.55 -1.10
CA ILE A 27 -0.90 -0.05 0.21
C ILE A 27 -2.04 -0.99 0.62
N GLU A 28 -3.29 -0.56 0.48
CA GLU A 28 -4.46 -1.37 0.84
C GLU A 28 -4.54 -2.66 0.02
N LYS A 29 -4.29 -2.60 -1.31
CA LYS A 29 -4.22 -3.79 -2.17
C LYS A 29 -3.18 -4.80 -1.67
N ARG A 30 -2.02 -4.34 -1.20
CA ARG A 30 -0.95 -5.21 -0.67
C ARG A 30 -1.31 -5.80 0.69
N LEU A 31 -1.92 -5.01 1.56
CA LEU A 31 -2.43 -5.50 2.85
C LEU A 31 -3.49 -6.58 2.65
N TYR A 32 -4.36 -6.41 1.65
CA TYR A 32 -5.34 -7.43 1.29
C TYR A 32 -4.68 -8.74 0.83
N LYS A 33 -3.60 -8.68 0.05
CA LYS A 33 -2.83 -9.87 -0.34
C LYS A 33 -2.17 -10.58 0.84
N ILE A 34 -1.60 -9.83 1.78
CA ILE A 34 -1.08 -10.41 3.02
C ILE A 34 -2.19 -11.13 3.79
N LYS A 35 -3.37 -10.52 3.89
CA LYS A 35 -4.54 -11.14 4.53
C LYS A 35 -4.95 -12.43 3.83
N GLU A 36 -5.06 -12.45 2.50
CA GLU A 36 -5.38 -13.65 1.72
C GLU A 36 -4.37 -14.79 1.99
N ASN A 37 -3.07 -14.46 2.02
CA ASN A 37 -2.01 -15.43 2.31
C ASN A 37 -2.10 -15.99 3.74
N ALA A 38 -2.39 -15.13 4.73
CA ALA A 38 -2.57 -15.55 6.11
C ALA A 38 -3.82 -16.43 6.29
N GLU A 39 -4.93 -16.06 5.65
CA GLU A 39 -6.16 -16.86 5.65
C GLU A 39 -5.94 -18.22 5.00
N TYR A 40 -5.23 -18.28 3.87
CA TYR A 40 -4.84 -19.53 3.23
C TYR A 40 -4.01 -20.39 4.19
N ALA A 41 -2.97 -19.83 4.81
CA ALA A 41 -2.14 -20.55 5.76
C ALA A 41 -2.91 -21.08 6.97
N SER A 42 -3.94 -20.37 7.44
CA SER A 42 -4.79 -20.82 8.56
C SER A 42 -5.73 -21.99 8.19
N LYS A 43 -6.11 -22.11 6.92
CA LYS A 43 -7.11 -23.09 6.44
C LYS A 43 -6.49 -24.42 6.03
N TYR A 44 -5.22 -24.42 5.64
CA TYR A 44 -4.57 -25.60 5.06
C TYR A 44 -3.39 -26.07 5.91
N TRP A 45 -3.19 -27.39 5.95
CA TRP A 45 -1.96 -27.95 6.49
C TRP A 45 -0.86 -27.78 5.46
N LEU A 46 0.00 -26.78 5.67
CA LEU A 46 1.07 -26.46 4.74
C LEU A 46 2.31 -27.31 4.98
N GLY A 47 2.91 -27.78 3.89
CA GLY A 47 4.27 -28.32 3.93
C GLY A 47 5.31 -27.21 4.14
N ARG A 48 6.51 -27.59 4.56
CA ARG A 48 7.62 -26.64 4.82
C ARG A 48 7.93 -25.73 3.62
N GLU A 49 7.84 -26.25 2.40
CA GLU A 49 8.12 -25.47 1.20
C GLU A 49 7.02 -24.45 0.90
N GLU A 50 5.76 -24.84 1.05
CA GLU A 50 4.61 -23.94 0.89
C GLU A 50 4.60 -22.84 1.95
N THR A 51 4.97 -23.16 3.20
CA THR A 51 5.13 -22.16 4.27
C THR A 51 6.19 -21.13 3.90
N ARG A 52 7.36 -21.57 3.43
CA ARG A 52 8.45 -20.66 3.02
C ARG A 52 8.05 -19.75 1.87
N GLU A 53 7.34 -20.29 0.90
CA GLU A 53 6.88 -19.51 -0.25
C GLU A 53 5.86 -18.45 0.17
N LEU A 54 4.93 -18.77 1.08
CA LEU A 54 4.00 -17.79 1.63
C LEU A 54 4.70 -16.73 2.49
N GLU A 55 5.67 -17.12 3.31
CA GLU A 55 6.49 -16.19 4.09
C GLU A 55 7.23 -15.21 3.16
N ARG A 56 7.81 -15.72 2.07
CA ARG A 56 8.47 -14.89 1.05
C ARG A 56 7.50 -13.89 0.42
N GLN A 57 6.31 -14.33 0.01
CA GLN A 57 5.30 -13.45 -0.59
C GLN A 57 4.82 -12.38 0.40
N ILE A 58 4.61 -12.74 1.67
CA ILE A 58 4.24 -11.77 2.72
C ILE A 58 5.34 -10.72 2.89
N GLU A 59 6.60 -11.14 2.89
CA GLU A 59 7.74 -10.22 3.02
C GLU A 59 7.87 -9.26 1.84
N GLU A 60 7.66 -9.75 0.61
CA GLU A 60 7.64 -8.90 -0.59
C GLU A 60 6.55 -7.83 -0.53
N HIS A 61 5.38 -8.16 -0.01
CA HIS A 61 4.33 -7.17 0.22
C HIS A 61 4.69 -6.16 1.30
N LYS A 62 5.32 -6.57 2.40
CA LYS A 62 5.78 -5.66 3.45
C LYS A 62 6.83 -4.67 2.94
N VAL A 63 7.88 -5.15 2.27
CA VAL A 63 8.94 -4.30 1.70
C VAL A 63 8.35 -3.26 0.73
N ALA A 64 7.37 -3.67 -0.07
CA ALA A 64 6.69 -2.75 -0.96
C ALA A 64 5.81 -1.72 -0.23
N ILE A 65 5.12 -2.12 0.85
CA ILE A 65 4.37 -1.19 1.70
C ILE A 65 5.30 -0.17 2.34
N GLU A 66 6.42 -0.60 2.91
CA GLU A 66 7.44 0.29 3.49
C GLU A 66 7.97 1.28 2.45
N SER A 67 8.23 0.80 1.23
CA SER A 67 8.65 1.65 0.11
C SER A 67 7.58 2.69 -0.25
N LEU A 68 6.30 2.31 -0.25
CA LEU A 68 5.18 3.21 -0.56
C LEU A 68 4.95 4.24 0.55
N GLN A 69 5.12 3.86 1.82
CA GLN A 69 5.00 4.77 2.96
C GLN A 69 6.02 5.92 2.90
N ASN A 70 7.19 5.69 2.31
CA ASN A 70 8.19 6.76 2.10
C ASN A 70 7.70 7.89 1.18
N TYR A 71 6.68 7.64 0.34
CA TYR A 71 6.07 8.67 -0.52
C TYR A 71 4.91 9.41 0.15
N LEU A 72 4.53 9.01 1.37
CA LEU A 72 3.50 9.68 2.18
C LEU A 72 4.09 10.62 3.24
N SER A 73 5.41 10.55 3.48
CA SER A 73 6.16 11.44 4.40
C SER A 73 6.66 12.69 3.69
#